data_AF-A0A2T5C740-F1
#
_entry.id   AF-A0A2T5C740-F1
#
_cell.length_a   1.000
_cell.length_b   1.000
_cell.length_c   1.000
_cell.angle_alpha   90.00
_cell.angle_beta   90.00
_cell.angle_gamma   90.00
#
_symmetry.space_group_name_H-M   'P 1'
#
loop_
_entity.id
_entity.type
_entity.pdbx_description
1 polymer ?
#
loop_
_entity_poly.entity_id
_entity_poly.type
_entity_poly.pdbx_seq_one_letter_code
_entity_poly.pdbx_strand_id
1 'polypeptide(L)'
;SPLLNRAIMSAYPPGSTFKMVMGLIGLQENVLRTNTPYSCSGAYHARGLSVGCRHHRSPVDLIPSLAVSCNTYYCIVFRNVLDNPAHGSPKAGIEKWREYLNNFGFGKRLGSDFFNESRGFVPGSGYYDRIYDGRWSSLT
;
A
#
# COMPACT_ATOMS: atom_id res chain seq x y z
N SER A 1 -24.37 -15.84 2.54
CA SER A 1 -25.44 -15.52 1.57
C SER A 1 -25.00 -15.91 0.16
N PRO A 2 -25.76 -16.73 -0.58
CA PRO A 2 -25.48 -17.07 -1.98
C PRO A 2 -25.91 -15.97 -2.98
N LEU A 3 -26.73 -15.01 -2.56
CA LEU A 3 -27.26 -13.94 -3.42
C LEU A 3 -26.28 -12.78 -3.64
N LEU A 4 -25.15 -12.76 -2.92
CA LEU A 4 -24.17 -11.69 -3.01
C LEU A 4 -23.20 -11.97 -4.18
N ASN A 5 -23.22 -11.11 -5.20
CA ASN A 5 -22.23 -11.16 -6.27
C ASN A 5 -20.87 -10.66 -5.73
N ARG A 6 -20.04 -11.60 -5.28
CA ARG A 6 -18.75 -11.30 -4.64
C ARG A 6 -17.74 -10.63 -5.58
N ALA A 7 -17.88 -10.78 -6.90
CA ALA A 7 -16.95 -10.19 -7.86
C ALA A 7 -17.05 -8.66 -7.90
N ILE A 8 -18.23 -8.09 -7.66
CA ILE A 8 -18.49 -6.65 -7.81
C ILE A 8 -19.01 -5.98 -6.53
N MET A 9 -19.67 -6.72 -5.64
CA MET A 9 -20.29 -6.16 -4.44
C MET A 9 -19.44 -6.32 -3.18
N SER A 10 -18.41 -7.19 -3.21
CA SER A 10 -17.58 -7.47 -2.03
C SER A 10 -16.24 -6.75 -2.09
N ALA A 11 -15.92 -6.00 -1.04
CA ALA A 11 -14.61 -5.41 -0.84
C ALA A 11 -13.78 -6.33 0.06
N TYR A 12 -12.72 -6.91 -0.49
CA TYR A 12 -11.72 -7.67 0.27
C TYR A 12 -10.40 -6.91 0.30
N PRO A 13 -9.62 -7.01 1.39
CA PRO A 13 -8.24 -6.56 1.37
C PRO A 13 -7.49 -7.27 0.24
N PRO A 14 -6.82 -6.56 -0.70
CA PRO A 14 -6.22 -7.16 -1.88
C PRO A 14 -5.01 -8.07 -1.56
N GLY A 15 -4.45 -7.96 -0.36
CA GLY A 15 -3.29 -8.74 0.05
C GLY A 15 -2.07 -8.50 -0.83
N SER A 16 -1.29 -9.54 -1.09
CA SER A 16 -0.01 -9.41 -1.82
C SER A 16 -0.15 -9.03 -3.29
N THR A 17 -1.33 -9.15 -3.89
CA THR A 17 -1.57 -8.66 -5.26
C THR A 17 -1.33 -7.15 -5.39
N PHE A 18 -1.54 -6.41 -4.29
CA PHE A 18 -1.31 -4.97 -4.20
C PHE A 18 0.16 -4.55 -4.30
N LYS A 19 1.11 -5.46 -4.07
CA LYS A 19 2.54 -5.16 -4.04
C LYS A 19 3.05 -4.64 -5.38
N MET A 20 2.48 -5.11 -6.50
CA MET A 20 2.82 -4.58 -7.83
C MET A 20 2.50 -3.09 -7.95
N VAL A 21 1.31 -2.68 -7.52
CA VAL A 21 0.88 -1.27 -7.52
C VAL A 21 1.80 -0.44 -6.63
N MET A 22 2.13 -0.93 -5.44
CA MET A 22 3.08 -0.24 -4.56
C MET A 22 4.48 -0.11 -5.15
N GLY A 23 4.97 -1.14 -5.85
CA GLY A 23 6.25 -1.09 -6.55
C GLY A 23 6.25 -0.02 -7.64
N LEU A 24 5.18 0.06 -8.44
CA LEU A 24 5.01 1.09 -9.47
C LEU A 24 4.94 2.51 -8.89
N ILE A 25 4.17 2.71 -7.80
CA ILE A 25 4.12 3.99 -7.10
C ILE A 25 5.51 4.35 -6.57
N GLY A 26 6.24 3.40 -5.99
CA GLY A 26 7.58 3.63 -5.49
C GLY A 26 8.58 4.06 -6.57
N LEU A 27 8.47 3.48 -7.78
CA LEU A 27 9.25 3.90 -8.94
C LEU A 27 8.87 5.32 -9.39
N GLN A 28 7.56 5.60 -9.49
CA GLN A 28 7.04 6.92 -9.90
C GLN A 28 7.48 8.04 -8.95
N GLU A 29 7.49 7.75 -7.66
CA GLU A 29 7.92 8.66 -6.59
C GLU A 29 9.45 8.74 -6.43
N ASN A 30 10.21 7.98 -7.24
CA ASN A 30 11.67 7.87 -7.18
C ASN A 30 12.21 7.45 -5.80
N VAL A 31 11.41 6.76 -4.98
CA VAL A 31 11.83 6.26 -3.66
C VAL A 31 12.51 4.91 -3.72
N LEU A 32 12.50 4.27 -4.89
CA LEU A 32 13.24 3.05 -5.21
C LEU A 32 13.63 3.01 -6.69
N ARG A 33 14.59 2.14 -7.03
CA ARG A 33 14.91 1.67 -8.38
C ARG A 33 14.71 0.16 -8.44
N THR A 34 14.69 -0.41 -9.64
CA THR A 34 14.53 -1.86 -9.83
C THR A 34 15.59 -2.69 -9.10
N ASN A 35 16.78 -2.13 -8.93
CA ASN A 35 17.93 -2.71 -8.23
C ASN A 35 18.14 -2.16 -6.80
N THR A 36 17.14 -1.51 -6.19
CA THR A 36 17.25 -1.05 -4.80
C THR A 36 17.06 -2.23 -3.85
N PRO A 37 18.10 -2.63 -3.09
CA PRO A 37 18.00 -3.75 -2.16
C PRO A 37 17.41 -3.30 -0.82
N TYR A 38 16.53 -4.13 -0.25
CA TYR A 38 16.18 -4.05 1.16
C TYR A 38 16.42 -5.37 1.87
N SER A 39 16.94 -5.27 3.09
CA SER A 39 17.14 -6.43 3.97
C SER A 39 15.81 -6.83 4.64
N CYS A 40 15.57 -8.14 4.72
CA CYS A 40 14.43 -8.74 5.38
C CYS A 40 14.92 -9.84 6.33
N SER A 41 14.73 -9.64 7.63
CA SER A 41 15.06 -10.62 8.69
C SER A 41 13.82 -11.39 9.17
N GLY A 42 12.86 -11.63 8.27
CA GLY A 42 11.60 -12.33 8.59
C GLY A 42 10.48 -11.42 9.12
N ALA A 43 10.72 -10.12 9.31
CA ALA A 43 9.68 -9.15 9.61
C ALA A 43 10.12 -7.70 9.29
N TYR A 44 9.16 -6.79 9.21
CA TYR A 44 9.37 -5.34 9.29
C TYR A 44 9.06 -4.86 10.70
N HIS A 45 9.97 -4.08 11.29
CA HIS A 45 9.81 -3.52 12.62
C HIS A 45 9.92 -2.00 12.60
N ALA A 46 8.93 -1.30 13.17
CA ALA A 46 9.00 0.13 13.39
C ALA A 46 8.08 0.58 14.53
N ARG A 47 8.62 1.30 15.53
CA ARG A 47 7.86 1.90 16.65
C ARG A 47 6.78 1.00 17.30
N GLY A 48 7.09 -0.28 17.49
CA GLY A 48 6.17 -1.26 18.09
C GLY A 48 5.27 -2.00 17.10
N LEU A 49 5.22 -1.57 15.83
CA LEU A 49 4.62 -2.33 14.73
C LEU A 49 5.58 -3.44 14.29
N SER A 50 5.03 -4.64 14.13
CA SER A 50 5.73 -5.80 13.57
C SER A 50 4.88 -6.43 12.47
N VAL A 51 5.42 -6.49 11.25
CA VAL A 51 4.77 -7.16 10.11
C VAL A 51 5.62 -8.36 9.71
N GLY A 52 5.17 -9.56 10.06
CA GLY A 52 5.87 -10.80 9.73
C GLY A 52 6.03 -11.01 8.23
N CYS A 53 7.09 -11.69 7.81
CA CYS A 53 7.39 -12.02 6.43
C CYS A 53 7.77 -13.50 6.33
N ARG A 54 7.44 -14.14 5.20
CA ARG A 54 7.89 -15.51 4.91
C ARG A 54 9.42 -15.56 4.76
N HIS A 55 9.99 -16.73 5.01
CA HIS A 55 11.41 -16.97 4.79
C HIS A 55 11.76 -16.88 3.29
N HIS A 56 12.84 -16.15 2.98
CA HIS A 56 13.43 -16.04 1.65
C HIS A 56 14.87 -15.49 1.78
N ARG A 57 15.65 -15.56 0.69
CA ARG A 57 16.99 -14.94 0.61
C ARG A 57 16.89 -13.43 0.89
N SER A 58 17.86 -12.87 1.60
CA SER A 58 17.96 -11.43 1.86
C SER A 58 19.40 -10.96 1.63
N PRO A 59 19.64 -9.74 1.13
CA PRO A 59 18.65 -8.74 0.71
C PRO A 59 17.92 -9.12 -0.60
N VAL A 60 16.83 -8.42 -0.89
CA VAL A 60 16.08 -8.54 -2.16
C VAL A 60 15.86 -7.17 -2.80
N ASP A 61 16.00 -7.13 -4.12
CA ASP A 61 15.60 -6.00 -4.97
C ASP A 61 14.12 -6.11 -5.37
N LEU A 62 13.60 -5.15 -6.16
CA LEU A 62 12.18 -5.07 -6.50
C LEU A 62 11.61 -6.35 -7.13
N ILE A 63 12.28 -6.88 -8.16
CA ILE A 63 11.80 -8.07 -8.90
C ILE A 63 11.77 -9.31 -8.00
N PRO A 64 12.87 -9.70 -7.32
CA PRO A 64 12.82 -10.84 -6.41
C PRO A 64 11.88 -10.59 -5.22
N SER A 65 11.71 -9.35 -4.74
CA SER A 65 10.78 -9.03 -3.66
C SER A 65 9.32 -9.27 -4.04
N LEU A 66 8.93 -9.00 -5.30
CA LEU A 66 7.62 -9.39 -5.86
C LEU A 66 7.48 -10.91 -5.88
N ALA A 67 8.48 -11.62 -6.43
CA ALA A 67 8.43 -13.08 -6.60
C ALA A 67 8.31 -13.82 -5.25
N VAL A 68 9.03 -13.38 -4.23
CA VAL A 68 8.97 -13.96 -2.89
C VAL A 68 7.91 -13.31 -2.00
N SER A 69 7.18 -12.31 -2.51
CA SER A 69 6.15 -11.58 -1.77
C SER A 69 6.68 -11.03 -0.43
N CYS A 70 7.85 -10.38 -0.45
CA CYS A 70 8.51 -9.87 0.76
C CYS A 70 7.70 -8.73 1.40
N ASN A 71 7.16 -8.90 2.62
CA ASN A 71 6.40 -7.84 3.29
C ASN A 71 7.29 -6.64 3.66
N THR A 72 8.50 -6.90 4.16
CA THR A 72 9.44 -5.85 4.59
C THR A 72 9.77 -4.86 3.49
N TYR A 73 9.99 -5.35 2.26
CA TYR A 73 10.25 -4.50 1.11
C TYR A 73 9.12 -3.47 0.92
N TYR A 74 7.86 -3.91 0.88
CA TYR A 74 6.72 -3.02 0.62
C TYR A 74 6.33 -2.14 1.80
N CYS A 75 6.60 -2.55 3.05
CA CYS A 75 6.48 -1.65 4.20
C CYS A 75 7.48 -0.49 4.11
N ILE A 76 8.72 -0.77 3.71
CA ILE A 76 9.74 0.27 3.49
C ILE A 76 9.33 1.19 2.34
N VAL A 77 8.90 0.64 1.20
CA VAL A 77 8.44 1.43 0.05
C VAL A 77 7.26 2.32 0.44
N PHE A 78 6.25 1.76 1.11
CA PHE A 78 5.09 2.54 1.55
C PHE A 78 5.50 3.70 2.46
N ARG A 79 6.35 3.44 3.46
CA ARG A 79 6.86 4.50 4.34
C ARG A 79 7.60 5.58 3.54
N ASN A 80 8.49 5.19 2.63
CA ASN A 80 9.26 6.14 1.85
C ASN A 80 8.37 6.98 0.92
N VAL A 81 7.27 6.43 0.39
CA VAL A 81 6.27 7.19 -0.38
C VAL A 81 5.59 8.24 0.51
N LEU A 82 5.15 7.85 1.72
CA LEU A 82 4.50 8.78 2.65
C LEU A 82 5.47 9.88 3.13
N ASP A 83 6.70 9.50 3.45
CA ASP A 83 7.75 10.40 3.96
C ASP A 83 8.53 11.09 2.85
N ASN A 84 8.09 11.01 1.59
CA ASN A 84 8.78 11.65 0.48
C ASN A 84 8.87 13.18 0.71
N PRO A 85 10.09 13.76 0.80
CA PRO A 85 10.26 15.19 1.06
C PRO A 85 9.54 16.09 0.06
N ALA A 86 9.27 15.60 -1.17
CA ALA A 86 8.52 16.31 -2.19
C ALA A 86 7.11 16.72 -1.74
N HIS A 87 6.50 16.00 -0.78
CA HIS A 87 5.15 16.27 -0.28
C HIS A 87 5.15 17.10 1.02
N GLY A 88 6.31 17.28 1.65
CA GLY A 88 6.49 18.06 2.89
C GLY A 88 5.92 17.44 4.18
N SER A 89 4.95 16.52 4.10
CA SER A 89 4.43 15.81 5.28
C SER A 89 3.84 14.43 4.95
N PRO A 90 3.80 13.48 5.91
CA PRO A 90 3.12 12.20 5.73
C PRO A 90 1.64 12.31 5.37
N LYS A 91 0.97 13.38 5.84
CA LYS A 91 -0.44 13.66 5.51
C LYS A 91 -0.63 14.02 4.04
N ALA A 92 0.28 14.82 3.49
CA ALA A 92 0.28 15.11 2.05
C ALA A 92 0.69 13.87 1.25
N GLY A 93 1.70 13.13 1.71
CA GLY A 93 2.16 11.89 1.08
C GLY A 93 1.06 10.82 0.98
N ILE A 94 0.22 10.66 2.01
CA ILE A 94 -0.89 9.70 1.94
C ILE A 94 -2.00 10.14 0.98
N GLU A 95 -2.26 11.46 0.83
CA GLU A 95 -3.20 11.94 -0.18
C GLU A 95 -2.64 11.73 -1.59
N LYS A 96 -1.34 11.93 -1.80
CA LYS A 96 -0.72 11.63 -3.09
C LYS A 96 -0.75 10.14 -3.41
N TRP A 97 -0.43 9.29 -2.43
CA TRP A 97 -0.57 7.84 -2.55
C TRP A 97 -2.00 7.44 -2.91
N ARG A 98 -3.00 8.02 -2.24
CA ARG A 98 -4.42 7.80 -2.53
C ARG A 98 -4.80 8.28 -3.94
N GLU A 99 -4.24 9.38 -4.42
CA GLU A 99 -4.43 9.85 -5.80
C GLU A 99 -3.92 8.80 -6.80
N TYR A 100 -2.73 8.23 -6.60
CA TYR A 100 -2.25 7.14 -7.47
C TYR A 100 -3.20 5.95 -7.46
N LEU A 101 -3.67 5.52 -6.29
CA LEU A 101 -4.61 4.42 -6.19
C LEU A 101 -5.93 4.70 -6.92
N ASN A 102 -6.44 5.92 -6.79
CA ASN A 102 -7.62 6.39 -7.52
C ASN A 102 -7.40 6.40 -9.04
N ASN A 103 -6.17 6.59 -9.51
CA ASN A 103 -5.81 6.53 -10.93
C ASN A 103 -5.69 5.08 -11.43
N PHE A 104 -5.28 4.15 -10.57
CA PHE A 104 -5.36 2.70 -10.82
C PHE A 104 -6.80 2.13 -10.72
N GLY A 105 -7.78 2.97 -10.36
CA GLY A 105 -9.19 2.58 -10.26
C GLY A 105 -9.66 2.14 -8.87
N PHE A 106 -8.78 2.07 -7.88
CA PHE A 106 -9.18 1.76 -6.49
C PHE A 106 -10.01 2.89 -5.88
N GLY A 107 -10.91 2.57 -4.95
CA GLY A 107 -11.72 3.57 -4.26
C GLY A 107 -12.84 4.19 -5.09
N LYS A 108 -12.95 3.79 -6.37
CA LYS A 108 -13.96 4.22 -7.33
C LYS A 108 -14.76 3.02 -7.82
N ARG A 109 -15.97 3.27 -8.31
CA ARG A 109 -16.70 2.28 -9.10
C ARG A 109 -16.06 2.21 -10.49
N LEU A 110 -15.95 1.03 -11.06
CA LEU A 110 -15.42 0.83 -12.41
C LEU A 110 -16.42 1.30 -13.48
N GLY A 111 -17.69 1.47 -13.11
CA GLY A 111 -18.73 1.91 -14.05
C GLY A 111 -19.22 0.77 -14.94
N SER A 112 -19.22 -0.45 -14.39
CA SER A 112 -19.75 -1.62 -15.09
C SER A 112 -21.27 -1.55 -15.27
N ASP A 113 -21.81 -2.39 -16.15
CA ASP A 113 -23.25 -2.53 -16.37
C ASP A 113 -23.98 -3.21 -15.19
N PHE A 114 -23.26 -3.55 -14.12
CA PHE A 114 -23.84 -4.19 -12.94
C PHE A 114 -24.26 -3.20 -11.86
N PHE A 115 -25.44 -3.44 -11.29
CA PHE A 115 -25.94 -2.68 -10.14
C PHE A 115 -25.16 -3.00 -8.85
N ASN A 116 -25.17 -2.05 -7.91
CA ASN A 116 -24.59 -2.20 -6.56
C ASN A 116 -23.08 -2.48 -6.51
N GLU A 117 -22.33 -1.99 -7.49
CA GLU A 117 -20.88 -2.08 -7.47
C GLU A 117 -20.28 -1.40 -6.21
N SER A 118 -19.46 -2.17 -5.50
CA SER A 118 -18.68 -1.69 -4.37
C SER A 118 -17.46 -0.93 -4.87
N ARG A 119 -17.29 0.30 -4.41
CA ARG A 119 -16.10 1.11 -4.72
C ARG A 119 -14.86 0.70 -3.90
N GLY A 120 -15.02 -0.21 -2.95
CA GLY A 120 -14.00 -0.49 -1.94
C GLY A 120 -13.73 0.70 -1.01
N PHE A 121 -12.56 0.71 -0.37
CA PHE A 121 -12.14 1.78 0.53
C PHE A 121 -10.64 2.03 0.39
N VAL A 122 -10.27 3.28 0.13
CA VAL A 122 -8.88 3.76 0.18
C VAL A 122 -8.83 4.88 1.22
N PRO A 123 -8.12 4.70 2.33
CA PRO A 123 -8.05 5.71 3.37
C PRO A 123 -7.23 6.92 2.91
N GLY A 124 -7.68 8.11 3.30
CA GLY A 124 -6.92 9.36 3.18
C GLY A 124 -6.54 9.90 4.55
N SER A 125 -5.84 11.02 4.58
CA SER A 125 -5.41 11.73 5.79
C SER A 125 -6.55 11.99 6.77
N GLY A 126 -7.71 12.48 6.29
CA GLY A 126 -8.87 12.75 7.14
C GLY A 126 -9.45 11.52 7.85
N TYR A 127 -9.24 10.31 7.31
CA TYR A 127 -9.61 9.06 7.99
C TYR A 127 -8.70 8.82 9.19
N TYR A 128 -7.39 8.95 9.01
CA TYR A 128 -6.40 8.79 10.07
C TYR A 128 -6.45 9.92 11.10
N ASP A 129 -6.72 11.15 10.67
CA ASP A 129 -6.89 12.29 11.58
C ASP A 129 -8.02 12.06 12.58
N ARG A 130 -9.11 11.42 12.17
CA ARG A 130 -10.23 11.07 13.06
C ARG A 130 -9.88 9.96 14.06
N ILE A 131 -9.06 9.00 13.66
CA ILE A 131 -8.72 7.83 14.50
C ILE A 131 -7.62 8.18 15.51
N TYR A 132 -6.69 9.02 15.10
CA TYR A 132 -5.48 9.35 15.86
C TYR A 132 -5.44 10.80 16.35
N ASP A 133 -6.57 11.51 16.33
CA ASP A 133 -6.68 12.95 16.70
C ASP A 133 -5.62 13.83 16.01
N GLY A 134 -5.34 13.52 14.74
CA GLY A 134 -4.33 14.19 13.93
C GLY A 134 -2.87 13.90 14.31
N ARG A 135 -2.60 13.03 15.29
CA ARG A 135 -1.28 12.70 15.85
C ARG A 135 -0.70 11.40 15.28
N TRP A 136 -0.79 11.21 13.97
CA TRP A 136 -0.24 10.05 13.28
C TRP A 136 0.91 10.44 12.35
N SER A 137 1.79 9.48 12.07
CA SER A 137 2.88 9.58 11.09
C SER A 137 2.94 8.30 10.26
N SER A 138 3.91 8.20 9.35
CA SER A 138 4.16 7.00 8.55
C SER A 138 4.50 5.73 9.36
N LEU A 139 4.70 5.86 10.68
CA LEU A 139 5.07 4.79 11.62
C LEU A 139 4.03 4.58 12.72
N THR A 140 2.86 5.23 12.60
CA THR A 140 1.69 4.95 13.44
C THR A 140 0.99 3.69 12.95
#